data_AF-A0A7S0N383-F1
#
_entry.id   AF-A0A7S0N383-F1
#
_cell.length_a   1.000
_cell.length_b   1.000
_cell.length_c   1.000
_cell.angle_alpha   90.00
_cell.angle_beta   90.00
_cell.angle_gamma   90.00
#
_symmetry.space_group_name_H-M   'P 1'
#
loop_
_entity.id
_entity.type
_entity.pdbx_description
1 polymer ?
#
loop_
_entity_poly.entity_id
_entity_poly.type
_entity_poly.pdbx_seq_one_letter_code
_entity_poly.pdbx_strand_id
1 'polypeptide(L)'
;RVMPTRTHFFAAGRYDLHHAVNYYGGYRAVGAMLGRSPVPRHCFRQLLPFESLANEISGIIAEGEIEGLSYAAESMRMPTACELVEAGRQDVLLAILHHGGTEAVGQRIGLRSSRRAQGHWRNLQVAAAEMREFLAAREGKYVTKSGAPRMPTHAELLKAGRGDLRYALQVHGSAAVADCLGLPVTSRGRKPSHDEKSTRRRRRRGR
;
A
#
# COMPACT_ATOMS: atom_id res chain seq x y z
N ARG A 1 19.27 -22.20 -13.81
CA ARG A 1 18.94 -22.25 -12.36
C ARG A 1 19.70 -21.13 -11.65
N VAL A 2 19.01 -20.29 -10.88
CA VAL A 2 19.62 -19.15 -10.16
C VAL A 2 20.27 -19.60 -8.85
N MET A 3 21.38 -18.97 -8.47
CA MET A 3 22.08 -19.19 -7.21
C MET A 3 21.28 -18.61 -6.04
N PRO A 4 20.95 -19.39 -5.00
CA PRO A 4 20.30 -18.88 -3.79
C PRO A 4 21.11 -17.76 -3.13
N THR A 5 20.41 -16.70 -2.71
CA THR A 5 21.02 -15.54 -2.04
C THR A 5 21.20 -15.78 -0.53
N ARG A 6 21.89 -14.86 0.15
CA ARG A 6 22.01 -14.87 1.62
C ARG A 6 20.66 -14.95 2.32
N THR A 7 19.65 -14.22 1.83
CA THR A 7 18.30 -14.23 2.40
C THR A 7 17.64 -15.61 2.31
N HIS A 8 17.82 -16.33 1.21
CA HIS A 8 17.30 -17.69 1.08
C HIS A 8 17.93 -18.67 2.10
N PHE A 9 19.24 -18.57 2.33
CA PHE A 9 19.91 -19.41 3.33
C PHE A 9 19.48 -19.07 4.76
N PHE A 10 19.26 -17.78 5.07
CA PHE A 10 18.79 -17.35 6.38
C PHE A 10 17.33 -17.73 6.63
N ALA A 11 16.46 -17.59 5.63
CA ALA A 11 15.07 -18.04 5.70
C ALA A 11 14.96 -19.56 5.90
N ALA A 12 15.92 -20.32 5.37
CA ALA A 12 16.03 -21.76 5.59
C ALA A 12 16.73 -22.15 6.90
N GLY A 13 17.17 -21.18 7.72
CA GLY A 13 17.95 -21.43 8.95
C GLY A 13 19.34 -22.06 8.71
N ARG A 14 19.81 -22.08 7.46
CA ARG A 14 21.05 -22.72 7.02
C ARG A 14 22.21 -21.72 6.99
N TYR A 15 22.59 -21.23 8.15
CA TYR A 15 23.70 -20.28 8.31
C TYR A 15 25.04 -20.89 7.93
N ASP A 16 25.21 -22.18 8.17
CA ASP A 16 26.37 -22.98 7.79
C ASP A 16 26.69 -22.88 6.29
N LEU A 17 25.65 -22.91 5.45
CA LEU A 17 25.81 -22.80 3.99
C LEU A 17 26.23 -21.40 3.56
N HIS A 18 25.78 -20.35 4.24
CA HIS A 18 26.29 -18.99 4.00
C HIS A 18 27.78 -18.89 4.31
N HIS A 19 28.21 -19.43 5.45
CA HIS A 19 29.62 -19.42 5.85
C HIS A 19 30.49 -20.25 4.92
N ALA A 20 30.03 -21.43 4.52
CA ALA A 20 30.71 -22.26 3.52
C ALA A 20 30.84 -21.52 2.18
N VAL A 21 29.76 -20.88 1.71
CA VAL A 21 29.80 -20.10 0.46
C VAL A 21 30.82 -18.95 0.55
N ASN A 22 30.90 -18.24 1.67
CA ASN A 22 31.89 -17.19 1.88
C ASN A 22 33.32 -17.76 1.92
N TYR A 23 33.52 -18.89 2.59
CA TYR A 23 34.82 -19.54 2.71
C TYR A 23 35.40 -19.93 1.34
N TYR A 24 34.54 -20.42 0.44
CA TYR A 24 34.92 -20.83 -0.92
C TYR A 24 34.89 -19.67 -1.95
N GLY A 25 35.06 -18.42 -1.52
CA GLY A 25 35.20 -17.27 -2.42
C GLY A 25 33.89 -16.56 -2.78
N GLY A 26 32.81 -16.83 -2.04
CA GLY A 26 31.54 -16.13 -2.12
C GLY A 26 30.58 -16.67 -3.19
N TYR A 27 29.38 -16.08 -3.22
CA TYR A 27 28.23 -16.53 -4.02
C TYR A 27 28.50 -16.63 -5.52
N ARG A 28 29.41 -15.80 -6.06
CA ARG A 28 29.75 -15.81 -7.48
C ARG A 28 30.66 -16.99 -7.84
N ALA A 29 31.69 -17.22 -7.04
CA ALA A 29 32.63 -18.32 -7.24
C ALA A 29 31.90 -19.66 -7.06
N VAL A 30 31.17 -19.82 -5.96
CA VAL A 30 30.41 -21.03 -5.66
C VAL A 30 29.26 -21.25 -6.64
N GLY A 31 28.58 -20.18 -7.09
CA GLY A 31 27.57 -20.27 -8.14
C GLY A 31 28.14 -20.84 -9.44
N ALA A 32 29.30 -20.35 -9.89
CA ALA A 32 30.00 -20.86 -11.06
C ALA A 32 30.40 -22.34 -10.91
N MET A 33 30.93 -22.72 -9.74
CA MET A 33 31.26 -24.13 -9.44
C MET A 33 30.04 -25.06 -9.46
N LEU A 34 28.87 -24.55 -9.05
CA LEU A 34 27.61 -25.31 -9.03
C LEU A 34 26.83 -25.25 -10.34
N GLY A 35 27.37 -24.63 -11.40
CA GLY A 35 26.66 -24.42 -12.67
C GLY A 35 25.38 -23.57 -12.51
N ARG A 36 25.35 -22.70 -11.50
CA ARG A 36 24.22 -21.81 -11.19
C ARG A 36 24.59 -20.38 -11.55
N SER A 37 23.71 -19.74 -12.30
CA SER A 37 23.89 -18.32 -12.62
C SER A 37 23.68 -17.49 -11.35
N PRO A 38 24.52 -16.48 -11.07
CA PRO A 38 24.18 -15.50 -10.06
C PRO A 38 22.81 -14.90 -10.37
N VAL A 39 22.08 -14.45 -9.33
CA VAL A 39 20.89 -13.61 -9.56
C VAL A 39 21.32 -12.50 -10.50
N PRO A 40 20.62 -12.29 -11.64
CA PRO A 40 20.96 -11.22 -12.55
C PRO A 40 21.03 -9.94 -11.74
N ARG A 41 22.24 -9.39 -11.60
CA ARG A 41 22.38 -8.00 -11.15
C ARG A 41 21.95 -7.20 -12.36
N HIS A 42 20.64 -7.02 -12.53
CA HIS A 42 20.11 -6.12 -13.54
C HIS A 42 20.75 -4.77 -13.27
N CYS A 43 21.61 -4.41 -14.21
CA CYS A 43 22.61 -3.40 -13.96
C CYS A 43 21.81 -2.10 -13.92
N PHE A 44 21.76 -1.40 -12.79
CA PHE A 44 21.20 -0.05 -12.71
C PHE A 44 21.58 0.83 -13.92
N ARG A 45 22.77 0.63 -14.49
CA ARG A 45 23.23 1.22 -15.76
C ARG A 45 22.31 1.02 -16.97
N GLN A 46 21.69 -0.14 -17.12
CA GLN A 46 20.75 -0.45 -18.20
C GLN A 46 19.38 0.18 -17.99
N LEU A 47 19.06 0.58 -16.75
CA LEU A 47 17.82 1.28 -16.38
C LEU A 47 18.03 2.79 -16.24
N LEU A 48 19.24 3.31 -16.56
CA LEU A 48 19.51 4.75 -16.65
C LEU A 48 18.78 5.43 -17.81
N PRO A 49 18.58 4.79 -18.98
CA PRO A 49 17.68 5.31 -19.99
C PRO A 49 16.24 5.20 -19.50
N PHE A 50 15.49 6.30 -19.61
CA PHE A 50 14.12 6.35 -19.11
C PHE A 50 13.19 5.31 -19.77
N GLU A 51 13.35 5.08 -21.06
CA GLU A 51 12.56 4.09 -21.81
C GLU A 51 12.73 2.67 -21.26
N SER A 52 13.97 2.30 -20.92
CA SER A 52 14.27 0.99 -20.33
C SER A 52 13.61 0.84 -18.95
N LEU A 53 13.63 1.91 -18.14
CA LEU A 53 12.93 1.94 -16.87
C LEU A 53 11.40 1.85 -17.04
N ALA A 54 10.83 2.59 -18.00
CA ALA A 54 9.40 2.62 -18.25
C ALA A 54 8.87 1.25 -18.70
N ASN A 55 9.57 0.59 -19.62
CA ASN A 55 9.23 -0.76 -20.07
C ASN A 55 9.32 -1.78 -18.94
N GLU A 56 10.35 -1.69 -18.11
CA GLU A 56 10.52 -2.59 -16.97
C GLU A 56 9.40 -2.42 -15.93
N ILE A 57 9.05 -1.18 -15.58
CA ILE A 57 7.93 -0.89 -14.67
C ILE A 57 6.61 -1.41 -15.24
N SER A 58 6.39 -1.23 -16.54
CA SER A 58 5.19 -1.71 -17.22
C SER A 58 5.14 -3.24 -17.25
N GLY A 59 6.29 -3.90 -17.46
CA GLY A 59 6.45 -5.36 -17.39
C GLY A 59 6.13 -5.91 -16.01
N ILE A 60 6.69 -5.31 -14.94
CA ILE A 60 6.41 -5.70 -13.55
C ILE A 60 4.91 -5.63 -13.23
N ILE A 61 4.23 -4.60 -13.73
CA ILE A 61 2.79 -4.41 -13.53
C ILE A 61 1.97 -5.43 -14.33
N ALA A 62 2.35 -5.68 -15.59
CA ALA A 62 1.64 -6.57 -16.50
C ALA A 62 1.81 -8.07 -16.14
N GLU A 63 3.01 -8.47 -15.76
CA GLU A 63 3.34 -9.87 -15.41
C GLU A 63 2.89 -10.24 -14.00
N GLY A 64 2.57 -9.24 -13.16
CA GLY A 64 2.13 -9.47 -11.79
C GLY A 64 3.19 -10.20 -10.96
N GLU A 65 4.49 -9.99 -11.26
CA GLU A 65 5.64 -10.65 -10.62
C GLU A 65 5.67 -10.47 -9.08
N ILE A 66 4.89 -9.52 -8.55
CA ILE A 66 4.81 -9.21 -7.12
C ILE A 66 3.44 -9.67 -6.59
N GLU A 67 3.45 -10.62 -5.65
CA GLU A 67 2.26 -11.07 -4.91
C GLU A 67 1.56 -9.88 -4.25
N GLY A 68 0.38 -9.49 -4.76
CA GLY A 68 -0.39 -8.33 -4.29
C GLY A 68 -0.55 -7.19 -5.32
N LEU A 69 0.16 -7.23 -6.45
CA LEU A 69 0.03 -6.23 -7.52
C LEU A 69 -1.12 -6.48 -8.51
N SER A 70 -1.91 -7.56 -8.33
CA SER A 70 -3.11 -7.81 -9.14
C SER A 70 -4.10 -6.63 -9.12
N TYR A 71 -4.09 -5.80 -8.07
CA TYR A 71 -4.87 -4.56 -7.98
C TYR A 71 -4.21 -3.33 -8.62
N ALA A 72 -2.89 -3.34 -8.89
CA ALA A 72 -2.15 -2.19 -9.42
C ALA A 72 -2.27 -2.04 -10.93
N ALA A 73 -2.37 -3.14 -11.68
CA ALA A 73 -2.68 -3.14 -13.11
C ALA A 73 -4.07 -2.56 -13.37
N GLU A 74 -5.08 -2.96 -12.58
CA GLU A 74 -6.45 -2.43 -12.67
C GLU A 74 -6.54 -0.95 -12.23
N SER A 75 -5.63 -0.49 -11.36
CA SER A 75 -5.66 0.87 -10.81
C SER A 75 -4.62 1.83 -11.40
N MET A 76 -3.88 1.41 -12.45
CA MET A 76 -2.83 2.21 -13.09
C MET A 76 -1.87 2.83 -12.07
N ARG A 77 -1.46 2.05 -11.06
CA ARG A 77 -0.70 2.55 -9.90
C ARG A 77 0.77 2.17 -9.99
N MET A 78 1.64 3.11 -9.62
CA MET A 78 3.07 2.86 -9.45
C MET A 78 3.35 1.84 -8.33
N PRO A 79 4.23 0.85 -8.56
CA PRO A 79 4.75 -0.01 -7.50
C PRO A 79 5.38 0.81 -6.38
N THR A 80 5.16 0.41 -5.14
CA THR A 80 5.76 1.07 -3.98
C THR A 80 7.21 0.63 -3.78
N ALA A 81 8.00 1.45 -3.08
CA ALA A 81 9.37 1.08 -2.74
C ALA A 81 9.46 -0.21 -1.92
N CYS A 82 8.44 -0.49 -1.08
CA CYS A 82 8.37 -1.72 -0.30
C CYS A 82 8.15 -2.93 -1.22
N GLU A 83 7.16 -2.85 -2.12
CA GLU A 83 6.85 -3.89 -3.11
C GLU A 83 8.07 -4.22 -3.99
N LEU A 84 8.78 -3.20 -4.50
CA LEU A 84 10.00 -3.40 -5.29
C LEU A 84 11.12 -4.06 -4.49
N VAL A 85 11.28 -3.72 -3.21
CA VAL A 85 12.32 -4.31 -2.34
C VAL A 85 11.98 -5.76 -1.97
N GLU A 86 10.72 -6.05 -1.66
CA GLU A 86 10.24 -7.40 -1.37
C GLU A 86 10.38 -8.32 -2.59
N ALA A 87 10.14 -7.78 -3.79
CA ALA A 87 10.40 -8.45 -5.07
C ALA A 87 11.89 -8.56 -5.44
N GLY A 88 12.80 -8.03 -4.61
CA GLY A 88 14.24 -8.02 -4.88
C GLY A 88 14.67 -7.07 -6.01
N ARG A 89 13.75 -6.24 -6.51
CA ARG A 89 13.93 -5.26 -7.61
C ARG A 89 14.47 -3.91 -7.10
N GLN A 90 15.53 -3.97 -6.30
CA GLN A 90 16.16 -2.78 -5.73
C GLN A 90 16.86 -1.91 -6.79
N ASP A 91 17.26 -2.52 -7.90
CA ASP A 91 17.77 -1.86 -9.11
C ASP A 91 16.75 -0.88 -9.73
N VAL A 92 15.49 -1.31 -9.84
CA VAL A 92 14.38 -0.48 -10.36
C VAL A 92 14.10 0.68 -9.41
N LEU A 93 14.10 0.42 -8.10
CA LEU A 93 13.94 1.49 -7.10
C LEU A 93 15.05 2.54 -7.21
N LEU A 94 16.31 2.12 -7.36
CA LEU A 94 17.43 3.05 -7.54
C LEU A 94 17.30 3.85 -8.85
N ALA A 95 16.89 3.22 -9.94
CA ALA A 95 16.63 3.88 -11.22
C ALA A 95 15.49 4.91 -11.09
N ILE A 96 14.40 4.57 -10.41
CA ILE A 96 13.31 5.51 -10.11
C ILE A 96 13.82 6.72 -9.35
N LEU A 97 14.65 6.52 -8.31
CA LEU A 97 15.23 7.62 -7.54
C LEU A 97 16.15 8.50 -8.40
N HIS A 98 16.94 7.91 -9.30
CA HIS A 98 17.78 8.64 -10.25
C HIS A 98 16.96 9.54 -11.19
N HIS A 99 15.77 9.09 -11.62
CA HIS A 99 14.88 9.86 -12.48
C HIS A 99 13.96 10.86 -11.74
N GLY A 100 14.27 11.19 -10.48
CA GLY A 100 13.51 12.18 -9.70
C GLY A 100 12.44 11.59 -8.78
N GLY A 101 12.42 10.27 -8.61
CA GLY A 101 11.55 9.57 -7.66
C GLY A 101 10.25 9.05 -8.26
N THR A 102 9.46 8.36 -7.43
CA THR A 102 8.27 7.61 -7.86
C THR A 102 7.18 8.49 -8.47
N GLU A 103 7.09 9.74 -8.02
CA GLU A 103 6.10 10.70 -8.54
C GLU A 103 6.47 11.21 -9.94
N ALA A 104 7.72 11.66 -10.12
CA ALA A 104 8.19 12.16 -11.42
C ALA A 104 8.16 11.07 -12.50
N VAL A 105 8.58 9.85 -12.13
CA VAL A 105 8.52 8.70 -13.04
C VAL A 105 7.06 8.33 -13.33
N GLY A 106 6.21 8.22 -12.32
CA GLY A 106 4.79 7.89 -12.48
C GLY A 106 4.05 8.87 -13.39
N GLN A 107 4.26 10.17 -13.22
CA GLN A 107 3.69 11.20 -14.09
C GLN A 107 4.11 11.03 -15.55
N ARG A 108 5.40 10.72 -15.80
CA ARG A 108 5.90 10.52 -17.17
C ARG A 108 5.33 9.29 -17.86
N ILE A 109 5.09 8.21 -17.12
CA ILE A 109 4.55 6.95 -17.68
C ILE A 109 3.02 6.82 -17.53
N GLY A 110 2.35 7.87 -17.06
CA GLY A 110 0.89 7.89 -16.89
C GLY A 110 0.36 7.04 -15.73
N LEU A 111 1.22 6.65 -14.79
CA LEU A 111 0.86 5.88 -13.61
C LEU A 111 0.63 6.79 -12.40
N ARG A 112 -0.41 6.48 -11.61
CA ARG A 112 -0.73 7.19 -10.37
C ARG A 112 0.33 6.87 -9.32
N SER A 113 1.01 7.92 -8.86
CA SER A 113 1.89 7.85 -7.69
C SER A 113 1.12 7.36 -6.46
N SER A 114 1.69 6.39 -5.73
CA SER A 114 1.12 5.96 -4.45
C SER A 114 1.25 7.04 -3.36
N ARG A 115 2.18 7.99 -3.48
CA ARG A 115 2.29 9.13 -2.57
C ARG A 115 1.52 10.30 -3.16
N ARG A 116 0.49 10.73 -2.45
CA ARG A 116 -0.21 11.96 -2.77
C ARG A 116 0.53 13.14 -2.20
N ALA A 117 0.46 14.29 -2.87
CA ALA A 117 1.15 15.51 -2.49
C ALA A 117 0.97 15.84 -0.99
N GLN A 118 2.00 16.41 -0.38
CA GLN A 118 1.95 16.79 1.03
C GLN A 118 0.79 17.77 1.27
N GLY A 119 -0.16 17.39 2.13
CA GLY A 119 -1.37 18.17 2.38
C GLY A 119 -2.60 17.75 1.56
N HIS A 120 -2.49 16.82 0.61
CA HIS A 120 -3.61 16.27 -0.16
C HIS A 120 -4.76 15.79 0.73
N TRP A 121 -4.43 15.06 1.79
CA TRP A 121 -5.40 14.54 2.76
C TRP A 121 -5.86 15.57 3.80
N ARG A 122 -5.22 16.75 3.86
CA ARG A 122 -5.70 17.87 4.69
C ARG A 122 -6.81 18.66 4.01
N ASN A 123 -7.12 18.41 2.74
CA ASN A 123 -8.27 18.99 2.08
C ASN A 123 -9.49 18.05 2.20
N LEU A 124 -10.55 18.52 2.87
CA LEU A 124 -11.77 17.77 3.10
C LEU A 124 -12.47 17.34 1.79
N GLN A 125 -12.50 18.23 0.80
CA GLN A 125 -13.18 17.97 -0.48
C GLN A 125 -12.49 16.86 -1.26
N VAL A 126 -11.16 16.86 -1.22
CA VAL A 126 -10.34 15.84 -1.87
C VAL A 126 -10.51 14.50 -1.17
N ALA A 127 -10.51 14.48 0.17
CA ALA A 127 -10.79 13.27 0.94
C ALA A 127 -12.19 12.71 0.66
N ALA A 128 -13.21 13.58 0.54
CA ALA A 128 -14.58 13.19 0.22
C ALA A 128 -14.70 12.64 -1.21
N ALA A 129 -14.12 13.31 -2.22
CA ALA A 129 -14.14 12.84 -3.60
C ALA A 129 -13.55 11.42 -3.74
N GLU A 130 -12.46 11.16 -3.04
CA GLU A 130 -11.74 9.89 -3.05
C GLU A 130 -12.47 8.78 -2.29
N MET A 131 -13.12 9.15 -1.20
CA MET A 131 -14.02 8.24 -0.50
C MET A 131 -15.23 7.89 -1.38
N ARG A 132 -15.74 8.84 -2.17
CA ARG A 132 -16.81 8.59 -3.15
C ARG A 132 -16.37 7.59 -4.21
N GLU A 133 -15.20 7.80 -4.81
CA GLU A 133 -14.62 6.88 -5.80
C GLU A 133 -14.40 5.49 -5.21
N PHE A 134 -13.91 5.41 -3.97
CA PHE A 134 -13.75 4.14 -3.26
C PHE A 134 -15.08 3.41 -3.00
N LEU A 135 -16.14 4.15 -2.66
CA LEU A 135 -17.47 3.59 -2.46
C LEU A 135 -18.11 3.13 -3.78
N ALA A 136 -17.94 3.90 -4.85
CA ALA A 136 -18.45 3.57 -6.19
C ALA A 136 -17.75 2.32 -6.76
N ALA A 137 -16.43 2.19 -6.61
CA ALA A 137 -15.68 1.01 -7.06
C ALA A 137 -16.07 -0.28 -6.32
N ARG A 138 -16.85 -0.18 -5.22
CA ARG A 138 -17.26 -1.32 -4.37
C ARG A 138 -18.76 -1.29 -4.09
N GLU A 139 -19.54 -0.90 -5.10
CA GLU A 139 -21.00 -0.87 -5.07
C GLU A 139 -21.59 -2.07 -4.34
N GLY A 140 -22.51 -1.81 -3.41
CA GLY A 140 -23.23 -2.83 -2.64
C GLY A 140 -22.50 -3.42 -1.43
N LYS A 141 -21.19 -3.19 -1.20
CA LYS A 141 -20.52 -3.66 0.04
C LYS A 141 -20.76 -2.78 1.25
N TYR A 142 -20.82 -1.48 1.02
CA TYR A 142 -20.97 -0.48 2.08
C TYR A 142 -22.37 0.12 2.05
N VAL A 143 -23.38 -0.73 2.19
CA VAL A 143 -24.78 -0.32 2.37
C VAL A 143 -25.28 -0.74 3.75
N THR A 144 -26.24 0.02 4.27
CA THR A 144 -27.00 -0.34 5.47
C THR A 144 -27.98 -1.47 5.13
N LYS A 145 -28.62 -2.04 6.15
CA LYS A 145 -29.74 -2.98 5.97
C LYS A 145 -30.92 -2.38 5.19
N SER A 146 -31.01 -1.05 5.11
CA SER A 146 -32.02 -0.32 4.34
C SER A 146 -31.57 0.01 2.91
N GLY A 147 -30.42 -0.48 2.46
CA GLY A 147 -29.87 -0.23 1.12
C GLY A 147 -29.20 1.14 0.95
N ALA A 148 -29.17 1.98 1.99
CA ALA A 148 -28.53 3.29 1.92
C ALA A 148 -27.00 3.16 2.06
N PRO A 149 -26.21 3.93 1.31
CA PRO A 149 -24.75 3.90 1.45
C PRO A 149 -24.32 4.30 2.86
N ARG A 150 -23.38 3.54 3.44
CA ARG A 150 -22.80 3.77 4.78
C ARG A 150 -21.33 4.08 4.70
N MET A 151 -20.82 4.80 5.69
CA MET A 151 -19.38 5.00 5.84
C MET A 151 -18.64 3.68 6.17
N PRO A 152 -17.50 3.39 5.53
CA PRO A 152 -16.60 2.31 5.92
C PRO A 152 -15.95 2.60 7.28
N THR A 153 -15.68 1.55 8.04
CA THR A 153 -14.93 1.63 9.30
C THR A 153 -13.42 1.67 9.05
N HIS A 154 -12.64 2.12 10.04
CA HIS A 154 -11.17 2.12 9.94
C HIS A 154 -10.58 0.72 9.66
N ALA A 155 -11.16 -0.33 10.25
CA ALA A 155 -10.72 -1.71 10.01
C ALA A 155 -11.00 -2.17 8.57
N GLU A 156 -12.16 -1.79 8.01
CA GLU A 156 -12.53 -2.10 6.63
C GLU A 156 -11.61 -1.38 5.62
N LEU A 157 -11.22 -0.13 5.91
CA LEU A 157 -10.26 0.62 5.09
C LEU A 157 -8.85 0.02 5.14
N LEU A 158 -8.41 -0.45 6.31
CA LEU A 158 -7.11 -1.13 6.44
C LEU A 158 -7.10 -2.47 5.69
N LYS A 159 -8.15 -3.29 5.84
CA LYS A 159 -8.28 -4.54 5.09
C LYS A 159 -8.34 -4.30 3.57
N ALA A 160 -8.80 -3.12 3.16
CA ALA A 160 -8.84 -2.68 1.77
C ALA A 160 -7.50 -2.13 1.24
N GLY A 161 -6.46 -2.05 2.06
CA GLY A 161 -5.19 -1.41 1.71
C GLY A 161 -5.26 0.12 1.63
N ARG A 162 -6.39 0.74 2.02
CA ARG A 162 -6.62 2.19 1.97
C ARG A 162 -6.38 2.86 3.32
N GLY A 163 -5.17 2.68 3.84
CA GLY A 163 -4.71 3.35 5.08
C GLY A 163 -4.65 4.87 4.95
N ASP A 164 -4.52 5.38 3.72
CA ASP A 164 -4.61 6.78 3.34
C ASP A 164 -5.99 7.39 3.66
N LEU A 165 -7.08 6.70 3.28
CA LEU A 165 -8.44 7.12 3.60
C LEU A 165 -8.75 7.04 5.09
N ARG A 166 -8.20 6.03 5.79
CA ARG A 166 -8.27 5.96 7.26
C ARG A 166 -7.64 7.21 7.89
N TYR A 167 -6.45 7.60 7.43
CA TYR A 167 -5.78 8.80 7.93
C TYR A 167 -6.61 10.06 7.62
N ALA A 168 -7.18 10.18 6.43
CA ALA A 168 -8.06 11.30 6.08
C ALA A 168 -9.28 11.41 7.01
N LEU A 169 -9.89 10.28 7.37
CA LEU A 169 -10.98 10.24 8.36
C LEU A 169 -10.52 10.64 9.77
N GLN A 170 -9.28 10.31 10.14
CA GLN A 170 -8.71 10.71 11.42
C GLN A 170 -8.44 12.21 11.49
N VAL A 171 -8.05 12.83 10.37
CA VAL A 171 -7.78 14.28 10.28
C VAL A 171 -9.08 15.08 10.29
N HIS A 172 -10.08 14.70 9.48
CA HIS A 172 -11.30 15.48 9.29
C HIS A 172 -12.47 15.06 10.17
N GLY A 173 -12.41 13.86 10.73
CA GLY A 173 -13.53 13.21 11.37
C GLY A 173 -14.47 12.56 10.36
N SER A 174 -14.98 11.38 10.72
CA SER A 174 -15.87 10.60 9.85
C SER A 174 -17.25 11.24 9.64
N ALA A 175 -17.69 12.12 10.53
CA ALA A 175 -18.93 12.89 10.37
C ALA A 175 -18.80 13.94 9.25
N ALA A 176 -17.73 14.75 9.27
CA ALA A 176 -17.52 15.80 8.27
C ALA A 176 -17.37 15.25 6.84
N VAL A 177 -16.69 14.10 6.70
CA VAL A 177 -16.57 13.42 5.40
C VAL A 177 -17.91 12.82 4.96
N ALA A 178 -18.70 12.27 5.89
CA ALA A 178 -20.04 11.76 5.59
C ALA A 178 -21.01 12.87 5.17
N ASP A 179 -20.98 14.02 5.84
CA ASP A 179 -21.78 15.20 5.49
C ASP A 179 -21.43 15.69 4.07
N CYS A 180 -20.13 15.75 3.77
CA CYS A 180 -19.64 16.14 2.43
C CYS A 180 -20.03 15.14 1.33
N LEU A 181 -20.32 13.89 1.69
CA LEU A 181 -20.78 12.83 0.79
C LEU A 181 -22.30 12.71 0.73
N GLY A 182 -23.05 13.47 1.54
CA GLY A 182 -24.49 13.32 1.68
C GLY A 182 -24.91 11.99 2.31
N LEU A 183 -24.02 11.34 3.07
CA LEU A 183 -24.29 10.06 3.72
C LEU A 183 -24.96 10.27 5.09
N PRO A 184 -25.93 9.43 5.47
CA PRO A 184 -26.55 9.53 6.79
C PRO A 184 -25.51 9.21 7.87
N VAL A 185 -25.17 10.22 8.68
CA VAL A 185 -24.22 10.06 9.79
C VAL A 185 -24.87 9.17 10.85
N THR A 186 -24.51 7.89 10.83
CA THR A 186 -24.88 6.98 11.92
C THR A 186 -24.02 7.33 13.13
N SER A 187 -24.52 8.26 13.96
CA SER A 187 -23.88 8.61 15.22
C SER A 187 -23.86 7.39 16.15
N ARG A 188 -22.81 6.57 16.08
CA ARG A 188 -22.55 5.56 17.11
C ARG A 188 -22.01 6.27 18.35
N GLY A 189 -22.95 6.70 19.19
CA GLY A 189 -22.82 6.72 20.65
C GLY A 189 -21.93 7.81 21.24
N ARG A 190 -22.48 9.02 21.42
CA ARG A 190 -22.07 9.87 22.54
C ARG A 190 -22.39 9.10 23.83
N LYS A 191 -21.39 8.60 24.55
CA LYS A 191 -21.61 8.07 25.90
C LYS A 191 -22.16 9.23 26.75
N PRO A 192 -23.34 9.11 27.39
CA PRO A 192 -23.84 10.14 28.29
C PRO A 192 -22.83 10.31 29.43
N SER A 193 -22.51 11.57 29.75
CA SER A 193 -21.57 11.90 30.81
C SER A 193 -22.09 11.42 32.16
N HIS A 194 -21.19 11.25 33.13
CA HIS A 194 -21.51 10.66 34.43
C HIS A 194 -22.65 11.43 35.17
N ASP A 195 -22.77 12.74 34.94
CA ASP A 195 -23.85 13.58 35.49
C ASP A 195 -25.25 13.26 34.95
N GLU A 196 -25.35 12.82 33.71
CA GLU A 196 -26.64 12.53 33.06
C GLU A 196 -27.22 11.19 33.53
N LYS A 197 -26.38 10.31 34.11
CA LYS A 197 -26.80 9.06 34.74
C LYS A 197 -27.31 9.28 36.17
N SER A 198 -26.82 10.29 36.89
CA SER A 198 -27.22 10.58 38.27
C SER A 198 -28.66 11.13 38.34
N THR A 199 -29.00 12.01 37.40
CA THR A 199 -30.34 12.62 37.26
C THR A 199 -31.40 11.59 36.84
N ARG A 200 -31.07 10.64 35.95
CA ARG A 200 -31.97 9.53 35.58
C ARG A 200 -32.23 8.53 36.71
N ARG A 201 -31.24 8.27 37.58
CA ARG A 201 -31.42 7.36 38.73
C ARG A 201 -32.31 7.97 39.82
N ARG A 202 -32.21 9.28 40.08
CA ARG A 202 -33.07 9.97 41.07
C ARG A 202 -34.55 9.97 40.68
N ARG A 203 -34.88 10.15 39.40
CA ARG A 203 -36.27 10.14 38.92
C ARG A 203 -36.98 8.77 39.00
N ARG A 204 -36.22 7.67 39.08
CA ARG A 204 -36.78 6.29 39.16
C ARG A 204 -37.03 5.78 40.57
N ARG A 205 -36.55 6.48 41.62
CA ARG A 205 -36.71 6.07 43.02
C ARG A 205 -37.78 6.88 43.79
N GLY A 206 -38.47 7.80 43.12
CA GLY A 206 -39.49 8.66 43.73
C GLY A 206 -40.90 8.44 43.16
N ARG A 207 -41.22 7.23 42.71
CA ARG A 207 -42.55 6.83 42.25
C ARG A 207 -42.93 5.51 42.90
#